data_AF-A0A0P7YE83-F1
#
_entry.id   AF-A0A0P7YE83-F1
#
_cell.length_a   1.000
_cell.length_b   1.000
_cell.length_c   1.000
_cell.angle_alpha   90.00
_cell.angle_beta   90.00
_cell.angle_gamma   90.00
#
_symmetry.space_group_name_H-M   'P 1'
#
loop_
_entity.id
_entity.type
_entity.pdbx_description
1 polymer ?
#
loop_
_entity_poly.entity_id
_entity_poly.type
_entity_poly.pdbx_seq_one_letter_code
_entity_poly.pdbx_strand_id
1 'polypeptide(L)'
;MRRFCTALACLLAGTAAGQEFIDTGPGALSDDDFYRLVACAAAPGRSCNAPLVRWSDRDAADLTVGFAATRGSFPAGLAREFDRALDVAVWQINAAAPGLTLRRVEKAEEPVISLYMLPVTEGRPIRGTPHPELEGVPIGAAIVQIWWDADRDLTDAAIVLAADIPHDEALPILLEELTQAMGLMTDIRNPWYETRSVFSEDSNSVHKLGEQDRMVLRRHYPG
;
A
#
# COMPACT_ATOMS: atom_id res chain seq x y z
N MET A 1 -15.57 -8.10 -60.02
CA MET A 1 -14.93 -7.06 -59.18
C MET A 1 -15.72 -6.89 -57.90
N ARG A 2 -15.27 -7.46 -56.78
CA ARG A 2 -15.87 -7.29 -55.45
C ARG A 2 -14.83 -6.66 -54.54
N ARG A 3 -15.22 -5.53 -53.95
CA ARG A 3 -14.47 -4.67 -53.03
C ARG A 3 -14.31 -5.38 -51.68
N PHE A 4 -13.15 -5.25 -51.05
CA PHE A 4 -13.04 -5.31 -49.59
C PHE A 4 -12.15 -4.14 -49.14
N CYS A 5 -12.79 -3.10 -48.60
CA CYS A 5 -12.11 -2.09 -47.79
C CYS A 5 -11.91 -2.71 -46.41
N THR A 6 -10.68 -3.06 -46.06
CA THR A 6 -10.34 -3.45 -44.69
C THR A 6 -10.25 -2.18 -43.85
N ALA A 7 -11.26 -1.95 -43.00
CA ALA A 7 -11.21 -0.92 -41.98
C ALA A 7 -10.26 -1.38 -40.86
N LEU A 8 -9.17 -0.65 -40.66
CA LEU A 8 -8.24 -0.84 -39.56
C LEU A 8 -8.90 -0.29 -38.28
N ALA A 9 -9.37 -1.17 -37.41
CA ALA A 9 -9.86 -0.78 -36.10
C ALA A 9 -8.66 -0.48 -35.18
N CYS A 10 -8.38 0.80 -34.94
CA CYS A 10 -7.50 1.21 -33.86
C CYS A 10 -8.20 0.90 -32.52
N LEU A 11 -7.76 -0.15 -31.85
CA LEU A 11 -8.06 -0.38 -30.44
C LEU A 11 -7.32 0.70 -29.64
N LEU A 12 -8.07 1.69 -29.14
CA LEU A 12 -7.60 2.58 -28.09
C LEU A 12 -7.40 1.72 -26.83
N ALA A 13 -6.16 1.39 -26.52
CA ALA A 13 -5.78 0.89 -25.21
C ALA A 13 -5.96 2.06 -24.21
N GLY A 14 -7.15 2.15 -23.61
CA GLY A 14 -7.33 3.01 -22.45
C GLY A 14 -6.52 2.42 -21.29
N THR A 15 -5.59 3.20 -20.74
CA THR A 15 -5.06 2.92 -19.41
C THR A 15 -6.22 3.14 -18.45
N ALA A 16 -6.88 2.05 -18.04
CA ALA A 16 -7.72 2.12 -16.86
C ALA A 16 -6.78 2.48 -15.71
N ALA A 17 -6.83 3.73 -15.25
CA ALA A 17 -6.46 4.03 -13.87
C ALA A 17 -7.40 3.14 -13.04
N GLY A 18 -6.85 2.06 -12.48
CA GLY A 18 -7.62 1.18 -11.61
C GLY A 18 -8.22 2.03 -10.49
N GLN A 19 -9.48 1.80 -10.16
CA GLN A 19 -10.00 2.34 -8.91
C GLN A 19 -9.24 1.66 -7.78
N GLU A 20 -8.52 2.44 -6.96
CA GLU A 20 -7.68 1.95 -5.86
C GLU A 20 -8.52 1.53 -4.63
N PHE A 21 -9.82 1.88 -4.63
CA PHE A 21 -10.78 1.54 -3.57
C PHE A 21 -12.00 0.78 -4.09
N ILE A 22 -12.70 0.12 -3.15
CA ILE A 22 -14.04 -0.46 -3.35
C ILE A 22 -15.06 0.23 -2.45
N ASP A 23 -16.11 0.79 -3.05
CA ASP A 23 -17.29 1.29 -2.32
C ASP A 23 -18.15 0.10 -1.87
N THR A 24 -18.39 0.01 -0.56
CA THR A 24 -19.20 -1.06 0.04
C THR A 24 -20.53 -0.57 0.62
N GLY A 25 -20.84 0.72 0.49
CA GLY A 25 -21.95 1.36 1.19
C GLY A 25 -21.68 1.48 2.70
N PRO A 26 -22.66 1.92 3.51
CA PRO A 26 -22.48 2.13 4.93
C PRO A 26 -22.54 0.84 5.75
N GLY A 27 -21.79 0.81 6.86
CA GLY A 27 -21.90 -0.21 7.91
C GLY A 27 -20.74 -1.19 7.95
N ALA A 28 -20.65 -1.94 9.03
CA ALA A 28 -19.56 -2.91 9.22
C ALA A 28 -19.67 -4.06 8.20
N LEU A 29 -18.52 -4.44 7.62
CA LEU A 29 -18.36 -5.66 6.85
C LEU A 29 -18.11 -6.83 7.80
N SER A 30 -18.48 -8.03 7.35
CA SER A 30 -18.01 -9.25 8.00
C SER A 30 -16.48 -9.34 7.89
N ASP A 31 -15.83 -10.06 8.81
CA ASP A 31 -14.38 -10.27 8.74
C ASP A 31 -13.95 -11.00 7.45
N ASP A 32 -14.80 -11.87 6.92
CA ASP A 32 -14.56 -12.55 5.64
C ASP A 32 -14.62 -11.59 4.45
N ASP A 33 -15.61 -10.70 4.41
CA ASP A 33 -15.73 -9.70 3.34
C ASP A 33 -14.63 -8.65 3.46
N PHE A 34 -14.34 -8.17 4.67
CA PHE A 34 -13.27 -7.21 4.93
C PHE A 34 -11.92 -7.78 4.48
N TYR A 35 -11.56 -8.99 4.93
CA TYR A 35 -10.31 -9.63 4.53
C TYR A 35 -10.18 -9.80 3.02
N ARG A 36 -11.22 -10.32 2.37
CA ARG A 36 -11.17 -10.60 0.92
C ARG A 36 -11.21 -9.32 0.09
N LEU A 37 -11.83 -8.26 0.60
CA LEU A 37 -11.77 -6.94 -0.04
C LEU A 37 -10.33 -6.44 -0.03
N VAL A 38 -9.74 -6.26 1.14
CA VAL A 38 -8.41 -5.62 1.23
C VAL A 38 -7.30 -6.49 0.62
N ALA A 39 -7.42 -7.82 0.68
CA ALA A 39 -6.37 -8.73 0.21
C ALA A 39 -6.47 -9.09 -1.28
N CYS A 40 -7.65 -8.99 -1.91
CA CYS A 40 -7.83 -9.44 -3.30
C CYS A 40 -8.91 -8.68 -4.09
N ALA A 41 -9.25 -7.47 -3.67
CA ALA A 41 -10.25 -6.61 -4.29
C ALA A 41 -11.61 -7.30 -4.48
N ALA A 42 -12.01 -8.19 -3.57
CA ALA A 42 -13.32 -8.84 -3.63
C ALA A 42 -14.41 -7.88 -3.11
N ALA A 43 -15.37 -7.52 -3.96
CA ALA A 43 -16.58 -6.88 -3.46
C ALA A 43 -17.32 -7.81 -2.47
N PRO A 44 -18.07 -7.29 -1.49
CA PRO A 44 -18.74 -8.10 -0.47
C PRO A 44 -19.58 -9.24 -1.08
N GLY A 45 -19.40 -10.46 -0.59
CA GLY A 45 -20.06 -11.67 -1.10
C GLY A 45 -19.65 -12.14 -2.51
N ARG A 46 -18.65 -11.51 -3.15
CA ARG A 46 -18.16 -11.86 -4.50
C ARG A 46 -16.81 -12.55 -4.43
N SER A 47 -16.36 -13.22 -5.50
CA SER A 47 -15.01 -13.81 -5.62
C SER A 47 -13.90 -12.74 -5.69
N CYS A 48 -12.65 -13.14 -5.48
CA CYS A 48 -11.48 -12.25 -5.66
C CYS A 48 -11.39 -11.74 -7.10
N ASN A 49 -11.00 -10.48 -7.25
CA ASN A 49 -10.76 -9.84 -8.55
C ASN A 49 -9.26 -9.65 -8.83
N ALA A 50 -8.43 -9.72 -7.80
CA ALA A 50 -6.97 -9.73 -7.88
C ALA A 50 -6.41 -11.04 -7.29
N PRO A 51 -5.17 -11.44 -7.64
CA PRO A 51 -4.49 -12.52 -6.94
C PRO A 51 -4.28 -12.15 -5.47
N LEU A 52 -4.48 -13.11 -4.58
CA LEU A 52 -3.93 -13.04 -3.22
C LEU A 52 -2.42 -13.20 -3.31
N VAL A 53 -1.68 -12.18 -2.89
CA VAL A 53 -0.22 -12.14 -2.83
C VAL A 53 0.19 -11.85 -1.39
N ARG A 54 1.33 -12.38 -0.94
CA ARG A 54 1.85 -12.15 0.42
C ARG A 54 3.34 -12.44 0.44
N TRP A 55 4.06 -12.00 1.47
CA TRP A 55 5.43 -12.47 1.69
C TRP A 55 5.41 -13.97 1.99
N SER A 56 6.38 -14.71 1.43
CA SER A 56 6.53 -16.14 1.72
C SER A 56 6.70 -16.34 3.24
N ASP A 57 6.33 -17.52 3.77
CA ASP A 57 6.49 -17.78 5.22
C ASP A 57 7.94 -17.63 5.69
N ARG A 58 8.89 -17.87 4.78
CA ARG A 58 10.32 -17.70 5.03
C ARG A 58 10.68 -16.22 5.15
N ASP A 59 10.23 -15.39 4.22
CA ASP A 59 10.63 -13.98 4.16
C ASP A 59 9.85 -13.15 5.19
N ALA A 60 8.58 -13.49 5.43
CA ALA A 60 7.75 -12.87 6.47
C ALA A 60 8.37 -12.97 7.88
N ALA A 61 9.26 -13.93 8.12
CA ALA A 61 9.93 -14.12 9.40
C ALA A 61 11.05 -13.10 9.70
N ASP A 62 11.53 -12.34 8.71
CA ASP A 62 12.48 -11.21 8.90
C ASP A 62 12.42 -10.25 7.68
N LEU A 63 11.36 -9.44 7.59
CA LEU A 63 11.22 -8.41 6.57
C LEU A 63 11.96 -7.14 6.96
N THR A 64 12.83 -6.65 6.09
CA THR A 64 13.57 -5.42 6.30
C THR A 64 12.83 -4.22 5.74
N VAL A 65 12.68 -3.18 6.57
CA VAL A 65 12.01 -1.93 6.19
C VAL A 65 12.90 -0.73 6.49
N GLY A 66 12.97 0.25 5.59
CA GLY A 66 13.80 1.41 5.82
C GLY A 66 13.69 2.50 4.77
N PHE A 67 14.16 3.69 5.12
CA PHE A 67 14.23 4.81 4.20
C PHE A 67 15.39 4.62 3.22
N ALA A 68 15.07 4.60 1.93
CA ALA A 68 16.07 4.68 0.88
C ALA A 68 16.83 6.02 0.98
N ALA A 69 18.07 6.04 0.48
CA ALA A 69 18.88 7.25 0.47
C ALA A 69 18.12 8.40 -0.23
N THR A 70 17.83 9.46 0.53
CA THR A 70 17.04 10.58 0.03
C THR A 70 17.81 11.34 -1.05
N ARG A 71 17.14 11.57 -2.19
CA ARG A 71 17.62 12.46 -3.24
C ARG A 71 16.74 13.72 -3.22
N GLY A 72 17.35 14.88 -2.98
CA GLY A 72 16.65 16.17 -2.96
C GLY A 72 16.26 16.66 -1.57
N SER A 73 15.47 17.75 -1.53
CA SER A 73 15.16 18.51 -0.31
C SER A 73 13.79 18.15 0.26
N PHE A 74 13.65 16.96 0.83
CA PHE A 74 12.46 16.62 1.61
C PHE A 74 12.41 17.45 2.91
N PRO A 75 11.23 17.93 3.37
CA PRO A 75 11.14 18.76 4.56
C PRO A 75 11.64 18.03 5.81
N ALA A 76 12.68 18.57 6.45
CA ALA A 76 13.34 17.93 7.60
C ALA A 76 12.42 17.74 8.81
N GLY A 77 11.38 18.58 8.96
CA GLY A 77 10.36 18.43 9.99
C GLY A 77 9.52 17.17 9.77
N LEU A 78 8.93 17.05 8.59
CA LEU A 78 8.13 15.90 8.18
C LEU A 78 8.95 14.61 8.15
N ALA A 79 10.21 14.66 7.70
CA ALA A 79 11.11 13.51 7.73
C ALA A 79 11.28 12.93 9.15
N ARG A 80 11.34 13.78 10.17
CA ARG A 80 11.43 13.34 11.57
C ARG A 80 10.12 12.72 12.08
N GLU A 81 8.98 13.16 11.56
CA GLU A 81 7.71 12.53 11.92
C GLU A 81 7.59 11.16 11.28
N PHE A 82 7.97 10.99 10.01
CA PHE A 82 8.04 9.67 9.38
C PHE A 82 9.04 8.73 10.06
N ASP A 83 10.18 9.27 10.49
CA ASP A 83 11.19 8.52 11.24
C ASP A 83 10.61 7.88 12.51
N ARG A 84 9.81 8.63 13.28
CA ARG A 84 9.12 8.11 14.47
C ARG A 84 7.93 7.23 14.13
N ALA A 85 7.17 7.61 13.10
CA ALA A 85 6.02 6.86 12.63
C ALA A 85 6.41 5.44 12.22
N LEU A 86 7.58 5.26 11.58
CA LEU A 86 8.06 3.96 11.16
C LEU A 86 8.26 3.00 12.34
N ASP A 87 8.87 3.47 13.43
CA ASP A 87 9.05 2.64 14.63
C ASP A 87 7.71 2.22 15.24
N VAL A 88 6.75 3.14 15.29
CA VAL A 88 5.41 2.87 15.81
C VAL A 88 4.65 1.90 14.90
N ALA A 89 4.69 2.09 13.58
CA ALA A 89 4.00 1.24 12.63
C ALA A 89 4.56 -0.18 12.62
N VAL A 90 5.88 -0.34 12.61
CA VAL A 90 6.56 -1.65 12.74
C VAL A 90 6.14 -2.34 14.03
N TRP A 91 6.13 -1.63 15.16
CA TRP A 91 5.69 -2.19 16.44
C TRP A 91 4.24 -2.68 16.39
N GLN A 92 3.33 -1.90 15.81
CA GLN A 92 1.91 -2.27 15.71
C GLN A 92 1.67 -3.49 14.81
N ILE A 93 2.32 -3.54 13.65
CA ILE A 93 2.19 -4.64 12.69
C ILE A 93 2.74 -5.93 13.30
N ASN A 94 3.93 -5.90 13.91
CA ASN A 94 4.50 -7.07 14.60
C ASN A 94 3.62 -7.57 15.75
N ALA A 95 2.94 -6.67 16.47
CA ALA A 95 2.01 -7.06 17.53
C ALA A 95 0.70 -7.66 16.99
N ALA A 96 0.34 -7.38 15.73
CA ALA A 96 -0.91 -7.83 15.12
C ALA A 96 -0.82 -9.27 14.60
N ALA A 97 0.29 -9.65 13.98
CA ALA A 97 0.47 -10.91 13.27
C ALA A 97 1.72 -11.68 13.73
N PRO A 98 1.58 -12.88 14.35
CA PRO A 98 2.72 -13.64 14.86
C PRO A 98 3.57 -14.30 13.77
N GLY A 99 3.02 -14.55 12.58
CA GLY A 99 3.75 -15.07 11.43
C GLY A 99 4.53 -14.01 10.64
N LEU A 100 4.65 -12.80 11.19
CA LEU A 100 5.24 -11.65 10.52
C LEU A 100 6.22 -10.95 11.48
N THR A 101 7.41 -10.63 10.99
CA THR A 101 8.40 -9.85 11.72
C THR A 101 9.00 -8.81 10.78
N LEU A 102 8.63 -7.55 11.00
CA LEU A 102 9.25 -6.39 10.38
C LEU A 102 10.39 -5.91 11.28
N ARG A 103 11.55 -5.68 10.66
CA ARG A 103 12.72 -5.10 11.30
C ARG A 103 13.13 -3.86 10.53
N ARG A 104 13.17 -2.74 11.24
CA ARG A 104 13.73 -1.51 10.70
C ARG A 104 15.23 -1.68 10.49
N VAL A 105 15.73 -1.28 9.32
CA VAL A 105 17.16 -1.31 9.01
C VAL A 105 17.80 0.07 9.09
N GLU A 106 19.09 0.07 9.41
CA GLU A 106 19.92 1.27 9.37
C GLU A 106 20.35 1.57 7.93
N LYS A 107 20.80 2.81 7.68
CA LYS A 107 21.11 3.37 6.34
C LYS A 107 22.12 2.58 5.47
N ALA A 108 22.79 1.56 6.01
CA ALA A 108 23.80 0.77 5.28
C ALA A 108 23.26 -0.55 4.71
N GLU A 109 22.09 -1.01 5.14
CA GLU A 109 21.41 -2.20 4.63
C GLU A 109 20.30 -1.76 3.65
N GLU A 110 20.22 -2.38 2.48
CA GLU A 110 19.12 -2.14 1.55
C GLU A 110 17.87 -2.90 2.03
N PRO A 111 16.77 -2.21 2.36
CA PRO A 111 15.56 -2.87 2.82
C PRO A 111 14.76 -3.46 1.65
N VAL A 112 14.12 -4.61 1.89
CA VAL A 112 13.19 -5.21 0.91
C VAL A 112 11.89 -4.39 0.79
N ILE A 113 11.53 -3.66 1.84
CA ILE A 113 10.47 -2.63 1.84
C ILE A 113 11.13 -1.26 1.92
N SER A 114 11.25 -0.59 0.78
CA SER A 114 11.95 0.69 0.63
C SER A 114 10.99 1.88 0.72
N LEU A 115 11.28 2.83 1.62
CA LEU A 115 10.54 4.09 1.74
C LEU A 115 11.31 5.23 1.07
N TYR A 116 10.66 5.94 0.15
CA TYR A 116 11.20 7.06 -0.61
C TYR A 116 10.52 8.36 -0.20
N MET A 117 11.22 9.18 0.57
CA MET A 117 10.81 10.56 0.87
C MET A 117 11.26 11.48 -0.26
N LEU A 118 10.34 11.86 -1.15
CA LEU A 118 10.66 12.65 -2.35
C LEU A 118 10.12 14.08 -2.25
N PRO A 119 10.81 15.09 -2.81
CA PRO A 119 10.33 16.48 -2.85
C PRO A 119 9.25 16.67 -3.93
N VAL A 120 8.24 15.80 -3.93
CA VAL A 120 7.06 15.82 -4.80
C VAL A 120 5.85 16.23 -3.95
N THR A 121 4.89 16.93 -4.53
CA THR A 121 3.63 17.29 -3.86
C THR A 121 2.49 16.48 -4.45
N GLU A 122 1.39 16.37 -3.73
CA GLU A 122 0.18 15.69 -4.20
C GLU A 122 -0.24 16.16 -5.62
N GLY A 123 -0.69 15.20 -6.43
CA GLY A 123 -1.11 15.38 -7.82
C GLY A 123 0.03 15.60 -8.82
N ARG A 124 1.30 15.65 -8.36
CA ARG A 124 2.48 15.81 -9.22
C ARG A 124 3.09 14.45 -9.58
N PRO A 125 3.69 14.33 -10.77
CA PRO A 125 4.34 13.09 -11.19
C PRO A 125 5.57 12.78 -10.33
N ILE A 126 5.66 11.54 -9.86
CA ILE A 126 6.83 10.99 -9.16
C ILE A 126 8.05 11.04 -10.06
N ARG A 127 9.20 11.40 -9.46
CA ARG A 127 10.51 11.41 -10.11
C ARG A 127 11.63 11.03 -9.14
N GLY A 128 12.59 10.25 -9.60
CA GLY A 128 13.83 9.99 -8.88
C GLY A 128 13.82 8.72 -8.03
N THR A 129 12.89 7.82 -8.30
CA THR A 129 12.90 6.44 -7.80
C THR A 129 13.80 5.57 -8.69
N PRO A 130 14.30 4.42 -8.21
CA PRO A 130 14.94 3.42 -9.06
C PRO A 130 13.91 2.55 -9.83
N HIS A 131 12.61 2.81 -9.69
CA HIS A 131 11.51 2.00 -10.22
C HIS A 131 10.84 2.71 -11.40
N PRO A 132 11.16 2.36 -12.66
CA PRO A 132 10.63 3.03 -13.86
C PRO A 132 9.10 3.07 -13.95
N GLU A 133 8.40 2.11 -13.36
CA GLU A 133 6.94 2.02 -13.28
C GLU A 133 6.31 3.11 -12.40
N LEU A 134 7.04 3.65 -11.44
CA LEU A 134 6.58 4.77 -10.61
C LEU A 134 6.86 6.13 -11.28
N GLU A 135 7.82 6.19 -12.21
CA GLU A 135 8.20 7.45 -12.85
C GLU A 135 7.05 8.03 -13.70
N GLY A 136 6.64 9.25 -13.37
CA GLY A 136 5.55 9.93 -14.08
C GLY A 136 4.16 9.69 -13.50
N VAL A 137 3.99 8.75 -12.56
CA VAL A 137 2.72 8.49 -11.88
C VAL A 137 2.37 9.68 -10.98
N PRO A 138 1.18 10.30 -11.11
CA PRO A 138 0.72 11.30 -10.15
C PRO A 138 0.57 10.68 -8.76
N ILE A 139 1.19 11.27 -7.74
CA ILE A 139 1.11 10.78 -6.37
C ILE A 139 -0.09 11.37 -5.62
N GLY A 140 -0.71 10.59 -4.72
CA GLY A 140 -1.55 11.11 -3.65
C GLY A 140 -0.70 11.68 -2.51
N ALA A 141 -1.08 11.42 -1.26
CA ALA A 141 -0.20 11.62 -0.11
C ALA A 141 0.98 10.64 -0.15
N ALA A 142 0.70 9.38 -0.48
CA ALA A 142 1.70 8.36 -0.69
C ALA A 142 1.22 7.38 -1.80
N ILE A 143 2.10 6.44 -2.16
CA ILE A 143 1.76 5.32 -3.04
C ILE A 143 2.63 4.12 -2.65
N VAL A 144 2.01 2.93 -2.61
CA VAL A 144 2.70 1.65 -2.51
C VAL A 144 2.72 0.95 -3.86
N GLN A 145 3.89 0.41 -4.20
CA GLN A 145 4.07 -0.58 -5.24
C GLN A 145 4.64 -1.85 -4.62
N ILE A 146 4.03 -2.98 -4.96
CA ILE A 146 4.50 -4.31 -4.59
C ILE A 146 4.86 -5.10 -5.86
N TRP A 147 5.82 -6.01 -5.73
CA TRP A 147 6.19 -6.97 -6.77
C TRP A 147 6.10 -8.38 -6.22
N TRP A 148 5.74 -9.32 -7.08
CA TRP A 148 5.61 -10.72 -6.73
C TRP A 148 6.04 -11.63 -7.87
N ASP A 149 6.40 -12.86 -7.51
CA ASP A 149 6.83 -13.88 -8.47
C ASP A 149 5.66 -14.72 -9.03
N ALA A 150 5.97 -15.79 -9.76
CA ALA A 150 4.95 -16.67 -10.34
C ALA A 150 4.12 -17.43 -9.30
N ASP A 151 4.68 -17.62 -8.10
CA ASP A 151 4.05 -18.34 -6.98
C ASP A 151 3.22 -17.39 -6.10
N ARG A 152 3.19 -16.09 -6.44
CA ARG A 152 2.48 -15.00 -5.72
C ARG A 152 3.13 -14.64 -4.40
N ASP A 153 4.39 -15.00 -4.23
CA ASP A 153 5.19 -14.53 -3.12
C ASP A 153 5.71 -13.13 -3.46
N LEU A 154 5.50 -12.19 -2.54
CA LEU A 154 6.04 -10.84 -2.62
C LEU A 154 7.57 -10.92 -2.63
N THR A 155 8.20 -10.17 -3.52
CA THR A 155 9.66 -10.12 -3.65
C THR A 155 10.22 -8.78 -3.19
N ASP A 156 9.47 -7.70 -3.40
CA ASP A 156 9.88 -6.33 -3.14
C ASP A 156 8.66 -5.44 -2.85
N ALA A 157 8.88 -4.34 -2.12
CA ALA A 157 7.90 -3.27 -1.98
C ALA A 157 8.56 -1.88 -1.92
N ALA A 158 7.90 -0.89 -2.51
CA ALA A 158 8.33 0.50 -2.53
C ALA A 158 7.18 1.39 -2.08
N ILE A 159 7.46 2.29 -1.15
CA ILE A 159 6.52 3.28 -0.63
C ILE A 159 7.08 4.65 -0.97
N VAL A 160 6.36 5.47 -1.72
CA VAL A 160 6.76 6.84 -2.00
C VAL A 160 5.91 7.79 -1.17
N LEU A 161 6.55 8.74 -0.49
CA LEU A 161 5.91 9.72 0.38
C LEU A 161 6.05 11.12 -0.22
N ALA A 162 4.94 11.85 -0.35
CA ALA A 162 4.92 13.25 -0.76
C ALA A 162 5.46 14.18 0.35
N ALA A 163 5.91 15.36 -0.06
CA ALA A 163 6.57 16.35 0.80
C ALA A 163 5.60 17.36 1.44
N ASP A 164 4.33 17.37 1.05
CA ASP A 164 3.30 18.29 1.54
C ASP A 164 2.28 17.61 2.48
N ILE A 165 2.56 16.38 2.90
CA ILE A 165 1.76 15.65 3.88
C ILE A 165 1.71 16.43 5.22
N PRO A 166 0.53 16.62 5.82
CA PRO A 166 0.40 17.17 7.17
C PRO A 166 1.19 16.34 8.19
N HIS A 167 1.86 17.02 9.12
CA HIS A 167 2.76 16.36 10.08
C HIS A 167 2.05 15.30 10.95
N ASP A 168 0.80 15.53 11.29
CA ASP A 168 -0.05 14.63 12.08
C ASP A 168 -0.55 13.42 11.30
N GLU A 169 -0.49 13.43 9.96
CA GLU A 169 -0.90 12.32 9.10
C GLU A 169 0.24 11.33 8.80
N ALA A 170 1.48 11.64 9.20
CA ALA A 170 2.64 10.78 8.92
C ALA A 170 2.49 9.34 9.46
N LEU A 171 1.89 9.16 10.64
CA LEU A 171 1.66 7.82 11.21
C LEU A 171 0.47 7.08 10.57
N PRO A 172 -0.74 7.68 10.45
CA PRO A 172 -1.86 7.05 9.77
C PRO A 172 -1.50 6.56 8.37
N ILE A 173 -0.90 7.42 7.54
CA ILE A 173 -0.45 7.06 6.19
C ILE A 173 0.53 5.91 6.25
N LEU A 174 1.54 5.97 7.12
CA LEU A 174 2.55 4.91 7.14
C LEU A 174 2.01 3.57 7.65
N LEU A 175 1.01 3.57 8.54
CA LEU A 175 0.33 2.33 8.93
C LEU A 175 -0.39 1.70 7.75
N GLU A 176 -1.16 2.48 7.00
CA GLU A 176 -1.86 2.04 5.80
C GLU A 176 -0.87 1.47 4.78
N GLU A 177 0.10 2.28 4.36
CA GLU A 177 1.02 1.93 3.29
C GLU A 177 1.88 0.70 3.65
N LEU A 178 2.30 0.56 4.91
CA LEU A 178 3.00 -0.66 5.34
C LEU A 178 2.08 -1.88 5.37
N THR A 179 0.80 -1.74 5.72
CA THR A 179 -0.15 -2.87 5.62
C THR A 179 -0.44 -3.24 4.17
N GLN A 180 -0.53 -2.27 3.26
CA GLN A 180 -0.63 -2.54 1.83
C GLN A 180 0.63 -3.24 1.29
N ALA A 181 1.82 -2.82 1.73
CA ALA A 181 3.09 -3.51 1.42
C ALA A 181 3.17 -4.96 1.94
N MET A 182 2.22 -5.38 2.79
CA MET A 182 2.05 -6.78 3.19
C MET A 182 1.10 -7.58 2.27
N GLY A 183 0.62 -7.01 1.17
CA GLY A 183 -0.33 -7.64 0.24
C GLY A 183 -1.80 -7.27 0.45
N LEU A 184 -2.09 -6.32 1.34
CA LEU A 184 -3.46 -5.87 1.67
C LEU A 184 -3.81 -4.57 0.92
N MET A 185 -3.77 -4.62 -0.41
CA MET A 185 -3.64 -3.46 -1.32
C MET A 185 -4.92 -2.64 -1.60
N THR A 186 -6.11 -3.07 -1.17
CA THR A 186 -7.36 -2.42 -1.61
C THR A 186 -8.00 -1.60 -0.50
N ASP A 187 -8.24 -0.32 -0.79
CA ASP A 187 -8.90 0.58 0.13
C ASP A 187 -10.42 0.43 0.10
N ILE A 188 -11.05 0.88 1.18
CA ILE A 188 -12.48 0.77 1.42
C ILE A 188 -13.07 2.16 1.48
N ARG A 189 -13.97 2.46 0.55
CA ARG A 189 -14.88 3.60 0.68
C ARG A 189 -16.12 3.15 1.45
N ASN A 190 -16.18 3.54 2.72
CA ASN A 190 -17.29 3.25 3.62
C ASN A 190 -17.17 4.12 4.89
N PRO A 191 -18.17 4.98 5.19
CA PRO A 191 -18.12 5.88 6.35
C PRO A 191 -17.96 5.19 7.72
N TRP A 192 -18.29 3.90 7.81
CA TRP A 192 -18.04 3.14 9.02
C TRP A 192 -16.54 3.04 9.35
N TYR A 193 -15.68 3.01 8.34
CA TYR A 193 -14.24 2.77 8.50
C TYR A 193 -13.37 4.02 8.66
N GLU A 194 -13.90 5.21 8.36
CA GLU A 194 -13.17 6.49 8.44
C GLU A 194 -12.41 6.72 9.75
N THR A 195 -12.89 6.17 10.87
CA THR A 195 -12.27 6.32 12.20
C THR A 195 -11.86 4.99 12.83
N ARG A 196 -11.85 3.89 12.07
CA ARG A 196 -11.71 2.53 12.60
C ARG A 196 -10.67 1.67 11.90
N SER A 197 -10.36 1.95 10.64
CA SER A 197 -9.51 1.11 9.80
C SER A 197 -8.51 1.97 9.06
N VAL A 198 -7.29 1.46 8.92
CA VAL A 198 -6.25 2.10 8.09
C VAL A 198 -6.56 2.01 6.60
N PHE A 199 -7.34 1.02 6.15
CA PHE A 199 -7.81 0.87 4.76
C PHE A 199 -8.95 1.83 4.38
N SER A 200 -9.09 2.97 5.05
CA SER A 200 -10.19 3.90 4.77
C SER A 200 -9.76 4.91 3.72
N GLU A 201 -10.25 4.74 2.49
CA GLU A 201 -9.98 5.63 1.34
C GLU A 201 -10.17 7.12 1.65
N ASP A 202 -11.20 7.47 2.44
CA ASP A 202 -11.60 8.86 2.63
C ASP A 202 -11.09 9.46 3.97
N SER A 203 -10.17 8.78 4.70
CA SER A 203 -9.69 9.31 6.01
C SER A 203 -8.34 8.79 6.49
N ASN A 204 -7.47 9.73 6.88
CA ASN A 204 -6.18 9.49 7.55
C ASN A 204 -6.26 9.64 9.09
N SER A 205 -7.39 9.32 9.74
CA SER A 205 -7.58 9.61 11.17
C SER A 205 -7.09 8.52 12.13
N VAL A 206 -6.70 7.36 11.61
CA VAL A 206 -6.43 6.15 12.40
C VAL A 206 -4.94 6.06 12.78
N HIS A 207 -4.62 6.36 14.03
CA HIS A 207 -3.25 6.27 14.56
C HIS A 207 -2.90 4.90 15.15
N LYS A 208 -3.86 3.97 15.16
CA LYS A 208 -3.70 2.63 15.73
C LYS A 208 -4.49 1.62 14.93
N LEU A 209 -3.87 0.48 14.60
CA LEU A 209 -4.54 -0.64 13.94
C LEU A 209 -5.80 -1.04 14.71
N GLY A 210 -6.93 -0.97 14.03
CA GLY A 210 -8.24 -1.35 14.53
C GLY A 210 -8.38 -2.85 14.74
N GLU A 211 -9.58 -3.27 15.14
CA GLU A 211 -9.88 -4.69 15.35
C GLU A 211 -9.77 -5.48 14.04
N GLN A 212 -10.40 -5.00 12.97
CA GLN A 212 -10.39 -5.67 11.67
C GLN A 212 -9.04 -5.56 10.96
N ASP A 213 -8.29 -4.45 11.10
CA ASP A 213 -6.91 -4.32 10.60
C ASP A 213 -5.99 -5.41 11.18
N ARG A 214 -6.07 -5.61 12.50
CA ARG A 214 -5.29 -6.64 13.19
C ARG A 214 -5.74 -8.05 12.82
N MET A 215 -7.05 -8.24 12.62
CA MET A 215 -7.61 -9.51 12.18
C MET A 215 -7.09 -9.88 10.79
N VAL A 216 -7.10 -8.95 9.82
CA VAL A 216 -6.62 -9.26 8.47
C VAL A 216 -5.14 -9.58 8.44
N LEU A 217 -4.31 -8.82 9.15
CA LEU A 217 -2.87 -9.12 9.26
C LEU A 217 -2.63 -10.52 9.83
N ARG A 218 -3.32 -10.88 10.92
CA ARG A 218 -3.20 -12.21 11.54
C ARG A 218 -3.71 -13.32 10.63
N ARG A 219 -4.77 -13.07 9.87
CA ARG A 219 -5.32 -14.04 8.93
C ARG A 219 -4.42 -14.22 7.71
N HIS A 220 -3.77 -13.14 7.27
CA HIS A 220 -2.85 -13.15 6.15
C HIS A 220 -1.51 -13.80 6.50
N TYR A 221 -1.06 -13.65 7.76
CA TYR A 221 0.17 -14.24 8.31
C TYR A 221 -0.10 -15.01 9.63
N PRO A 222 -0.64 -16.25 9.54
CA PRO A 222 -1.15 -16.98 10.71
C PRO A 222 -0.09 -17.51 11.70
N GLY A 223 1.18 -17.64 11.30
CA GLY A 223 2.27 -18.14 12.16
C GLY A 223 2.29 -19.66 12.36
#